data_AF-A0A7V6YEA1-F1
#
_entry.id   AF-A0A7V6YEA1-F1
#
_cell.length_a   1.000
_cell.length_b   1.000
_cell.length_c   1.000
_cell.angle_alpha   90.00
_cell.angle_beta   90.00
_cell.angle_gamma   90.00
#
_symmetry.space_group_name_H-M   'P 1'
#
loop_
_entity.id
_entity.type
_entity.pdbx_description
1 polymer ?
#
loop_
_entity_poly.entity_id
_entity_poly.type
_entity_poly.pdbx_seq_one_letter_code
_entity_poly.pdbx_strand_id
1 'polypeptide(L)'
;LLALALLLQAVEGMLPPVGLPGMKLGLANTAVLLALELWGLRPALVLMLCRQVLGSILTGKLLSVGFYLGLTGGLASILFMGLWLGCCGNRRDLLTTSILGAIAHNWGQLLAARFLVGHEAVIWYLPLLTLAAVPCGVLVAGLCRPLLGLFREKSIPFFRLDWKPVLLLGCVAVLSLGLPLAGVTGEAASTAVIKVNGEVVKTLSLKEEKTIPVRGEGHTYTVEVQSGQVRVREADCPDQVCARTGFISRPGQSIVCVPGHLVITVAGTDSGELDGMLP
;
A
#
# COMPACT_ATOMS: atom_id res chain seq x y z
N LEU A 1 21.79 10.01 5.18
CA LEU A 1 20.33 10.16 4.90
C LEU A 1 19.68 8.89 4.36
N LEU A 2 20.29 8.16 3.41
CA LEU A 2 19.70 6.89 2.91
C LEU A 2 19.50 5.84 4.01
N ALA A 3 20.51 5.59 4.84
CA ALA A 3 20.36 4.69 5.99
C ALA A 3 19.26 5.12 6.96
N LEU A 4 19.16 6.43 7.25
CA LEU A 4 18.08 7.00 8.07
C LEU A 4 16.71 6.75 7.43
N ALA A 5 16.59 6.94 6.11
CA ALA A 5 15.35 6.69 5.39
C ALA A 5 14.91 5.22 5.47
N LEU A 6 15.85 4.29 5.28
CA LEU A 6 15.60 2.85 5.39
C LEU A 6 15.26 2.43 6.83
N LEU A 7 15.93 3.02 7.82
CA LEU A 7 15.63 2.78 9.23
C LEU A 7 14.23 3.27 9.59
N LEU A 8 13.87 4.50 9.20
CA LEU A 8 12.52 5.05 9.44
C LEU A 8 11.44 4.23 8.72
N GLN A 9 11.74 3.72 7.53
CA GLN A 9 10.83 2.81 6.79
C GLN A 9 10.66 1.46 7.51
N ALA A 10 11.74 0.89 8.04
CA ALA A 10 11.67 -0.34 8.82
C ALA A 10 10.87 -0.14 10.11
N VAL A 11 11.12 0.96 10.83
CA VAL A 11 10.36 1.35 12.03
C VAL A 11 8.87 1.52 11.71
N GLU A 12 8.55 2.21 10.62
CA GLU A 12 7.17 2.38 10.17
C GLU A 12 6.49 1.03 9.88
N GLY A 13 7.21 0.07 9.30
CA GLY A 13 6.70 -1.29 9.06
C GLY A 13 6.44 -2.11 10.33
N MET A 14 6.99 -1.70 11.47
CA MET A 14 6.75 -2.35 12.77
C MET A 14 5.57 -1.74 13.53
N LEU A 15 5.08 -0.57 13.10
CA LEU A 15 3.95 0.10 13.75
C LEU A 15 2.62 -0.57 13.36
N PRO A 16 1.64 -0.58 14.27
CA PRO A 16 0.30 -1.07 13.93
C PRO A 16 -0.32 -0.19 12.84
N PRO A 17 -1.14 -0.76 11.94
CA PRO A 17 -1.84 0.00 10.92
C PRO A 17 -2.72 1.07 11.57
N VAL A 18 -2.65 2.28 11.04
CA VAL A 18 -3.23 3.51 11.62
C VAL A 18 -4.76 3.63 11.43
N GLY A 19 -5.47 2.50 11.37
CA GLY A 19 -6.94 2.43 11.24
C GLY A 19 -7.47 2.81 9.86
N LEU A 20 -6.71 3.58 9.07
CA LEU A 20 -7.02 3.87 7.68
C LEU A 20 -6.25 2.92 6.73
N PRO A 21 -6.98 2.25 5.83
CA PRO A 21 -6.41 1.30 4.89
C PRO A 21 -5.43 1.92 3.91
N GLY A 22 -4.29 1.28 3.70
CA GLY A 22 -3.21 1.81 2.86
C GLY A 22 -2.58 3.11 3.37
N MET A 23 -3.02 3.64 4.51
CA MET A 23 -2.41 4.83 5.11
C MET A 23 -1.12 4.45 5.84
N LYS A 24 -0.05 5.16 5.49
CA LYS A 24 1.24 5.13 6.18
C LYS A 24 1.50 6.50 6.78
N LEU A 25 2.23 6.55 7.90
CA LEU A 25 2.59 7.79 8.60
C LEU A 25 3.55 8.66 7.76
N GLY A 26 4.27 8.05 6.82
CA GLY A 26 5.26 8.70 5.98
C GLY A 26 6.57 8.97 6.71
N LEU A 27 6.96 8.15 7.71
CA LEU A 27 8.21 8.40 8.47
C LEU A 27 9.44 8.43 7.57
N ALA A 28 9.50 7.55 6.57
CA ALA A 28 10.59 7.54 5.59
C ALA A 28 10.67 8.86 4.77
N ASN A 29 9.57 9.60 4.63
CA ASN A 29 9.54 10.89 3.95
C ASN A 29 10.23 12.01 4.75
N THR A 30 10.44 11.85 6.08
CA THR A 30 11.24 12.79 6.87
C THR A 30 12.66 12.91 6.31
N ALA A 31 13.29 11.80 5.92
CA ALA A 31 14.63 11.84 5.33
C ALA A 31 14.65 12.48 3.94
N VAL A 32 13.58 12.33 3.16
CA VAL A 32 13.40 12.97 1.85
C VAL A 32 13.23 14.48 1.99
N LEU A 33 12.36 14.92 2.89
CA LEU A 33 12.16 16.33 3.21
C LEU A 33 13.47 16.97 3.70
N LEU A 34 14.19 16.29 4.58
CA LEU A 34 15.50 16.72 5.07
C LEU A 34 16.52 16.88 3.93
N ALA A 35 16.58 15.93 2.99
CA ALA A 35 17.46 16.04 1.83
C ALA A 35 17.05 17.18 0.88
N LEU A 36 15.75 17.43 0.73
CA LEU A 36 15.23 18.51 -0.09
C LEU A 36 15.63 19.88 0.48
N GLU A 37 15.54 20.06 1.81
CA GLU A 37 15.93 21.29 2.48
C GLU A 37 17.45 21.52 2.52
N LEU A 38 18.24 20.45 2.67
CA LEU A 38 19.71 20.56 2.76
C LEU A 38 20.37 20.70 1.38
N TRP A 39 19.92 19.94 0.38
CA TRP A 39 20.64 19.77 -0.88
C TRP A 39 19.78 20.01 -2.13
N GLY A 40 18.48 20.29 -1.97
CA GLY A 40 17.57 20.60 -3.06
C GLY A 40 16.99 19.38 -3.77
N LEU A 41 16.35 19.62 -4.92
CA LEU A 41 15.48 18.66 -5.59
C LEU A 41 16.21 17.42 -6.11
N ARG A 42 17.36 17.60 -6.77
CA ARG A 42 18.05 16.48 -7.45
C ARG A 42 18.53 15.42 -6.43
N PRO A 43 19.19 15.80 -5.32
CA PRO A 43 19.58 14.86 -4.27
C PRO A 43 18.40 14.19 -3.57
N ALA A 44 17.33 14.93 -3.31
CA ALA A 44 16.12 14.39 -2.67
C ALA A 44 15.44 13.34 -3.55
N LEU A 45 15.36 13.59 -4.87
CA LEU A 45 14.82 12.64 -5.84
C LEU A 45 15.63 11.34 -5.88
N VAL A 46 16.95 11.46 -5.95
CA VAL A 46 17.85 10.29 -5.90
C VAL A 46 17.65 9.51 -4.60
N LEU A 47 17.61 10.21 -3.45
CA LEU A 47 17.39 9.58 -2.15
C LEU A 47 16.05 8.82 -2.10
N MET A 48 14.97 9.41 -2.61
CA MET A 48 13.65 8.80 -2.63
C MET A 48 13.60 7.56 -3.53
N LEU A 49 14.20 7.61 -4.73
CA LEU A 49 14.25 6.47 -5.63
C LEU A 49 15.08 5.34 -5.03
N CYS A 50 16.28 5.65 -4.53
CA CYS A 50 17.15 4.65 -3.90
C CYS A 50 16.49 4.02 -2.67
N ARG A 51 15.87 4.81 -1.78
CA ARG A 51 15.20 4.23 -0.59
C ARG A 51 14.01 3.35 -0.99
N GLN A 52 13.27 3.71 -2.04
CA GLN A 52 12.09 2.95 -2.45
C GLN A 52 12.50 1.58 -3.00
N VAL A 53 13.50 1.55 -3.88
CA VAL A 53 14.05 0.30 -4.43
C VAL A 53 14.66 -0.57 -3.34
N LEU A 54 15.57 0.00 -2.53
CA LEU A 54 16.25 -0.76 -1.49
C LEU A 54 15.30 -1.23 -0.39
N GLY A 55 14.37 -0.39 0.05
CA GLY A 55 13.36 -0.76 1.05
C GLY A 55 12.47 -1.90 0.57
N SER A 56 12.07 -1.89 -0.70
CA SER A 56 11.29 -2.99 -1.28
C SER A 56 12.10 -4.27 -1.49
N ILE A 57 13.40 -4.19 -1.79
CA ILE A 57 14.28 -5.36 -1.80
C ILE A 57 14.40 -5.96 -0.40
N LEU A 58 14.66 -5.14 0.62
CA LEU A 58 14.83 -5.58 2.01
C LEU A 58 13.57 -6.23 2.58
N THR A 59 12.40 -5.78 2.15
CA THR A 59 11.11 -6.34 2.57
C THR A 59 10.62 -7.48 1.68
N GLY A 60 11.35 -7.83 0.61
CA GLY A 60 10.94 -8.86 -0.36
C GLY A 60 9.73 -8.46 -1.23
N LYS A 61 9.35 -7.18 -1.24
CA LYS A 61 8.17 -6.62 -1.91
C LYS A 61 8.53 -5.82 -3.16
N LEU A 62 9.60 -6.20 -3.85
CA LEU A 62 10.00 -5.52 -5.10
C LEU A 62 8.96 -5.77 -6.19
N LEU A 63 8.55 -4.73 -6.92
CA LEU A 63 7.48 -4.78 -7.93
C LEU A 63 6.09 -5.19 -7.40
N SER A 64 5.88 -5.22 -6.08
CA SER A 64 4.53 -5.42 -5.52
C SER A 64 3.65 -4.19 -5.71
N VAL A 65 2.34 -4.31 -5.42
CA VAL A 65 1.43 -3.16 -5.43
C VAL A 65 1.95 -2.06 -4.50
N GLY A 66 2.40 -2.41 -3.30
CA GLY A 66 2.99 -1.47 -2.33
C GLY A 66 4.26 -0.78 -2.83
N PHE A 67 5.09 -1.45 -3.66
CA PHE A 67 6.24 -0.80 -4.31
C PHE A 67 5.79 0.33 -5.24
N TYR A 68 4.81 0.06 -6.11
CA TYR A 68 4.30 1.05 -7.05
C TYR A 68 3.58 2.20 -6.35
N LEU A 69 2.75 1.92 -5.34
CA LEU A 69 2.10 2.95 -4.54
C LEU A 69 3.13 3.87 -3.88
N GLY A 70 4.16 3.31 -3.25
CA GLY A 70 5.23 4.10 -2.63
C GLY A 70 6.06 4.91 -3.63
N LEU A 71 6.30 4.35 -4.83
CA LEU A 71 7.02 5.01 -5.92
C LEU A 71 6.25 6.23 -6.43
N THR A 72 4.99 6.04 -6.84
CA THR A 72 4.17 7.13 -7.41
C THR A 72 3.85 8.19 -6.37
N GLY A 73 3.54 7.79 -5.13
CA GLY A 73 3.34 8.70 -4.02
C GLY A 73 4.58 9.54 -3.73
N GLY A 74 5.76 8.91 -3.61
CA GLY A 74 6.98 9.65 -3.30
C GLY A 74 7.42 10.59 -4.43
N LEU A 75 7.20 10.21 -5.69
CA LEU A 75 7.47 11.07 -6.85
C LEU A 75 6.53 12.28 -6.88
N ALA A 76 5.23 12.07 -6.67
CA ALA A 76 4.24 13.15 -6.58
C ALA A 76 4.59 14.11 -5.43
N SER A 77 4.92 13.57 -4.26
CA SER A 77 5.33 14.32 -3.06
C SER A 77 6.54 15.22 -3.33
N ILE A 78 7.64 14.67 -3.88
CA ILE A 78 8.85 15.44 -4.19
C ILE A 78 8.60 16.51 -5.23
N LEU A 79 7.83 16.20 -6.27
CA LEU A 79 7.52 17.16 -7.32
C LEU A 79 6.77 18.36 -6.74
N PHE A 80 5.73 18.12 -5.93
CA PHE A 80 4.96 19.19 -5.30
C PHE A 80 5.78 20.00 -4.30
N MET A 81 6.57 19.36 -3.44
CA MET A 81 7.46 20.07 -2.50
C MET A 81 8.52 20.90 -3.24
N GLY A 82 9.10 20.34 -4.30
CA GLY A 82 10.09 21.03 -5.13
C GLY A 82 9.51 22.25 -5.86
N LEU A 83 8.31 22.12 -6.43
CA LEU A 83 7.58 23.22 -7.06
C LEU A 83 7.22 24.31 -6.04
N TRP A 84 6.72 23.92 -4.86
CA TRP A 84 6.40 24.83 -3.77
C TRP A 84 7.61 25.66 -3.34
N LEU A 85 8.75 25.00 -3.08
CA LEU A 85 9.98 25.68 -2.70
C LEU A 85 10.54 26.59 -3.82
N GLY A 86 10.34 26.20 -5.09
CA GLY A 86 10.68 27.02 -6.24
C GLY A 86 9.84 28.30 -6.35
N CYS A 87 8.53 28.18 -6.11
CA CYS A 87 7.59 29.30 -6.16
C CYS A 87 7.70 30.25 -4.96
N CYS A 88 7.98 29.74 -3.76
CA CYS A 88 7.98 30.54 -2.53
C CYS A 88 9.33 31.22 -2.21
N GLY A 89 10.38 30.96 -2.99
CA GLY A 89 11.68 31.63 -2.86
C GLY A 89 12.29 31.53 -1.46
N ASN A 90 12.33 32.67 -0.73
CA ASN A 90 12.88 32.78 0.63
C ASN A 90 11.87 32.48 1.76
N ARG A 91 10.57 32.39 1.49
CA ARG A 91 9.55 32.06 2.51
C ARG A 91 9.34 30.54 2.57
N ARG A 92 10.39 29.82 2.97
CA ARG A 92 10.35 28.36 3.10
C ARG A 92 9.80 28.00 4.47
N ASP A 93 8.50 27.73 4.52
CA ASP A 93 7.91 27.10 5.70
C ASP A 93 7.98 25.58 5.58
N LEU A 94 8.77 24.97 6.46
CA LEU A 94 8.96 23.53 6.54
C LEU A 94 7.63 22.80 6.81
N LEU A 95 6.75 23.40 7.62
CA LEU A 95 5.47 22.78 7.99
C LEU A 95 4.57 22.68 6.75
N THR A 96 4.35 23.81 6.07
CA THR A 96 3.56 23.86 4.84
C THR A 96 4.12 22.92 3.77
N THR A 97 5.45 22.92 3.58
CA THR A 97 6.12 22.04 2.61
C THR A 97 5.84 20.56 2.91
N SER A 98 5.93 20.16 4.19
CA SER A 98 5.64 18.79 4.63
C SER A 98 4.17 18.39 4.43
N ILE A 99 3.23 19.27 4.77
CA ILE A 99 1.78 19.01 4.60
C ILE A 99 1.43 18.86 3.12
N LEU A 100 1.90 19.77 2.26
CA LEU A 100 1.72 19.67 0.81
C LEU A 100 2.34 18.38 0.26
N GLY A 101 3.52 18.02 0.75
CA GLY A 101 4.18 16.76 0.43
C GLY A 101 3.36 15.54 0.81
N ALA A 102 2.74 15.52 1.99
CA ALA A 102 1.89 14.41 2.45
C ALA A 102 0.60 14.29 1.63
N ILE A 103 -0.05 15.42 1.32
CA ILE A 103 -1.25 15.45 0.46
C ILE A 103 -0.91 14.90 -0.93
N ALA A 104 0.14 15.42 -1.55
CA ALA A 104 0.58 14.98 -2.88
C ALA A 104 1.01 13.51 -2.89
N HIS A 105 1.59 13.01 -1.79
CA HIS A 105 1.91 11.59 -1.64
C HIS A 105 0.66 10.72 -1.71
N ASN A 106 -0.37 11.07 -0.94
CA ASN A 106 -1.64 10.33 -0.92
C ASN A 106 -2.34 10.39 -2.28
N TRP A 107 -2.28 11.53 -2.98
CA TRP A 107 -2.81 11.66 -4.34
C TRP A 107 -2.09 10.75 -5.34
N GLY A 108 -0.76 10.72 -5.30
CA GLY A 108 0.04 9.86 -6.16
C GLY A 108 -0.20 8.36 -5.90
N GLN A 109 -0.36 7.98 -4.63
CA GLN A 109 -0.74 6.61 -4.24
C GLN A 109 -2.12 6.25 -4.78
N LEU A 110 -3.12 7.11 -4.55
CA LEU A 110 -4.50 6.79 -4.93
C LEU A 110 -4.68 6.72 -6.45
N LEU A 111 -4.00 7.60 -7.20
CA LEU A 111 -4.01 7.56 -8.65
C LEU A 111 -3.41 6.25 -9.16
N ALA A 112 -2.29 5.78 -8.59
CA ALA A 112 -1.71 4.50 -8.94
C ALA A 112 -2.60 3.32 -8.53
N ALA A 113 -3.23 3.39 -7.36
CA ALA A 113 -4.17 2.38 -6.88
C ALA A 113 -5.36 2.20 -7.85
N ARG A 114 -5.88 3.31 -8.41
CA ARG A 114 -6.94 3.25 -9.43
C ARG A 114 -6.53 2.40 -10.64
N PHE A 115 -5.32 2.63 -11.17
CA PHE A 115 -4.84 1.90 -12.35
C PHE A 115 -4.46 0.45 -12.04
N LEU A 116 -3.92 0.17 -10.86
CA LEU A 116 -3.45 -1.16 -10.47
C LEU A 116 -4.57 -2.10 -10.01
N VAL A 117 -5.55 -1.57 -9.28
CA VAL A 117 -6.61 -2.37 -8.63
C VAL A 117 -7.92 -2.35 -9.42
N GLY A 118 -8.12 -1.35 -10.30
CA GLY A 118 -9.26 -1.30 -11.22
C GLY A 118 -10.62 -1.01 -10.58
N HIS A 119 -10.65 -0.64 -9.29
CA HIS A 119 -11.89 -0.33 -8.58
C HIS A 119 -12.08 1.19 -8.47
N GLU A 120 -13.08 1.73 -9.17
CA GLU A 120 -13.41 3.18 -9.16
C GLU A 120 -13.78 3.70 -7.75
N ALA A 121 -14.15 2.81 -6.83
CA ALA A 121 -14.48 3.18 -5.45
C ALA A 121 -13.30 3.81 -4.69
N VAL A 122 -12.06 3.57 -5.13
CA VAL A 122 -10.84 4.06 -4.49
C VAL A 122 -10.78 5.60 -4.49
N ILE A 123 -11.36 6.29 -5.49
CA ILE A 123 -11.38 7.76 -5.53
C ILE A 123 -12.22 8.36 -4.39
N TRP A 124 -13.25 7.66 -3.92
CA TRP A 124 -14.09 8.15 -2.81
C TRP A 124 -13.34 8.23 -1.47
N TYR A 125 -12.21 7.53 -1.33
CA TYR A 125 -11.31 7.64 -0.18
C TYR A 125 -10.46 8.93 -0.19
N LEU A 126 -10.40 9.65 -1.31
CA LEU A 126 -9.54 10.82 -1.48
C LEU A 126 -9.78 11.91 -0.41
N PRO A 127 -11.02 12.35 -0.11
CA PRO A 127 -11.25 13.39 0.89
C PRO A 127 -10.81 12.99 2.31
N LEU A 128 -10.95 11.70 2.63
CA LEU A 128 -10.55 11.16 3.92
C LEU A 128 -9.02 11.12 4.05
N LEU A 129 -8.33 10.66 3.00
CA LEU A 129 -6.86 10.60 2.98
C LEU A 129 -6.22 11.98 2.91
N THR A 130 -6.86 13.00 2.30
CA THR A 130 -6.32 14.37 2.34
C THR A 130 -6.42 14.97 3.72
N LEU A 131 -7.52 14.75 4.43
CA LEU A 131 -7.66 15.18 5.84
C LEU A 131 -6.64 14.47 6.73
N ALA A 132 -6.45 13.16 6.54
CA ALA A 132 -5.48 12.38 7.29
C ALA A 132 -4.01 12.73 6.95
N ALA A 133 -3.74 13.32 5.79
CA ALA A 133 -2.40 13.79 5.41
C ALA A 133 -1.92 14.98 6.26
N VAL A 134 -2.83 15.80 6.80
CA VAL A 134 -2.48 16.97 7.62
C VAL A 134 -1.73 16.57 8.90
N PRO A 135 -2.25 15.70 9.79
CA PRO A 135 -1.52 15.28 10.98
C PRO A 135 -0.23 14.53 10.64
N CYS A 136 -0.21 13.74 9.56
CA CYS A 136 1.02 13.09 9.09
C CYS A 136 2.08 14.12 8.68
N GLY A 137 1.69 15.14 7.92
CA GLY A 137 2.58 16.24 7.51
C GLY A 137 3.12 17.04 8.70
N VAL A 138 2.29 17.30 9.71
CA VAL A 138 2.72 17.93 10.97
C VAL A 138 3.75 17.08 11.70
N LEU A 139 3.50 15.76 11.82
CA LEU A 139 4.42 14.82 12.46
C LEU A 139 5.76 14.76 11.72
N VAL A 140 5.73 14.62 10.39
CA VAL A 140 6.94 14.57 9.54
C VAL A 140 7.74 15.87 9.67
N ALA A 141 7.08 17.03 9.68
CA ALA A 141 7.74 18.32 9.90
C ALA A 141 8.36 18.42 11.30
N GLY A 142 7.63 17.97 12.33
CA GLY A 142 8.08 17.94 13.72
C GLY A 142 9.34 17.10 13.91
N LEU A 143 9.41 15.93 13.25
CA LEU A 143 10.61 15.09 13.23
C LEU A 143 11.75 15.69 12.41
N CYS A 144 11.44 16.37 11.30
CA CYS A 144 12.43 16.96 10.42
C CYS A 144 13.14 18.18 11.03
N ARG A 145 12.43 19.03 11.80
CA ARG A 145 12.99 20.26 12.41
C ARG A 145 14.28 20.04 13.23
N PRO A 146 14.31 19.16 14.26
CA PRO A 146 15.50 18.96 15.06
C PRO A 146 16.64 18.33 14.25
N LEU A 147 16.31 17.40 13.34
CA LEU A 147 17.29 16.79 12.44
C LEU A 147 17.92 17.85 11.52
N LEU A 148 17.12 18.75 10.96
CA LEU A 148 17.62 19.83 10.10
C LEU A 148 18.63 20.71 10.84
N GLY A 149 18.37 21.05 12.12
CA GLY A 149 19.32 21.79 12.96
C GLY A 149 20.65 21.05 13.12
N LEU A 150 20.59 19.76 13.49
CA LEU A 150 21.78 18.93 13.74
C LEU A 150 22.63 18.69 12.50
N PHE A 151 21.99 18.52 11.34
CA PHE A 151 22.68 18.25 10.08
C PHE A 151 23.23 19.52 9.40
N ARG A 152 22.59 20.68 9.61
CA ARG A 152 23.07 21.96 9.09
C ARG A 152 24.39 22.38 9.74
N GLU A 153 24.53 22.12 11.03
CA GLU A 153 25.75 22.43 11.80
C GLU A 153 26.94 21.56 11.36
N LYS A 154 26.71 20.30 11.03
CA LYS A 154 27.75 19.34 10.63
C LYS A 154 28.26 19.46 9.19
N SER A 155 27.77 20.43 8.41
CA SER A 155 28.20 20.72 7.01
C SER A 155 28.55 19.48 6.18
N ILE A 156 27.64 18.49 6.16
CA ILE A 156 27.93 17.19 5.56
C ILE A 156 28.15 17.33 4.05
N PRO A 157 29.31 16.91 3.51
CA PRO A 157 29.59 16.99 2.09
C PRO A 157 28.63 16.08 1.32
N PHE A 158 28.01 16.64 0.27
CA PHE A 158 27.14 15.87 -0.62
C PHE A 158 27.98 14.99 -1.55
N PHE A 159 27.72 13.68 -1.54
CA PHE A 159 28.30 12.76 -2.50
C PHE A 159 27.66 12.99 -3.88
N ARG A 160 28.45 13.41 -4.87
CA ARG A 160 27.98 13.67 -6.23
C ARG A 160 27.65 12.35 -6.94
N LEU A 161 26.45 11.84 -6.72
CA LEU A 161 25.89 10.75 -7.53
C LEU A 161 25.32 11.33 -8.83
N ASP A 162 25.67 10.73 -9.97
CA ASP A 162 25.04 11.07 -11.24
C ASP A 162 23.54 10.72 -11.18
N TRP A 163 22.71 11.76 -11.16
CA TRP A 163 21.25 11.63 -11.04
C TRP A 163 20.60 11.03 -12.30
N LYS A 164 21.26 11.11 -13.45
CA LYS A 164 20.76 10.64 -14.76
C LYS A 164 20.41 9.14 -14.77
N PRO A 165 21.29 8.20 -14.37
CA PRO A 165 20.95 6.78 -14.31
C PRO A 165 19.85 6.47 -13.30
N VAL A 166 19.81 7.17 -12.16
CA VAL A 166 18.77 6.98 -11.15
C VAL A 166 17.41 7.43 -11.67
N LEU A 167 17.37 8.56 -12.40
CA LEU A 167 16.17 9.04 -13.07
C LEU A 167 15.71 8.06 -14.15
N LEU A 168 16.63 7.55 -14.97
CA LEU A 168 16.32 6.54 -15.99
C LEU A 168 15.68 5.31 -15.33
N LEU A 169 16.24 4.81 -14.24
CA LEU A 169 15.71 3.67 -13.49
C LEU A 169 14.30 3.95 -12.93
N GLY A 170 14.10 5.14 -12.37
CA GLY A 170 12.80 5.60 -11.90
C GLY A 170 11.77 5.71 -13.02
N CYS A 171 12.15 6.27 -14.17
CA CYS A 171 11.31 6.35 -15.36
C CYS A 171 10.94 4.97 -15.89
N VAL A 172 11.89 4.03 -15.94
CA VAL A 172 11.61 2.63 -16.33
C VAL A 172 10.63 1.97 -15.36
N ALA A 173 10.81 2.15 -14.05
CA ALA A 173 9.91 1.62 -13.03
C ALA A 173 8.51 2.27 -13.04
N VAL A 174 8.38 3.51 -13.51
CA VAL A 174 7.08 4.16 -13.71
C VAL A 174 6.46 3.75 -15.05
N LEU A 175 7.25 3.58 -16.11
CA LEU A 175 6.77 3.13 -17.41
C LEU A 175 6.32 1.67 -17.38
N SER A 176 6.88 0.84 -16.50
CA SER A 176 6.40 -0.52 -16.25
C SER A 176 5.00 -0.54 -15.63
N LEU A 177 4.48 0.59 -15.12
CA LEU A 177 3.09 0.76 -14.69
C LEU A 177 2.11 0.76 -15.88
N GLY A 178 2.57 1.20 -17.06
CA GLY A 178 1.76 1.35 -18.27
C GLY A 178 1.87 0.19 -19.26
N LEU A 179 2.80 -0.75 -19.04
CA LEU A 179 2.73 -2.04 -19.70
C LEU A 179 1.51 -2.76 -19.13
N PRO A 180 0.57 -3.25 -19.96
CA PRO A 180 -0.42 -4.18 -19.46
C PRO A 180 0.38 -5.31 -18.83
N LEU A 181 0.21 -5.52 -17.52
CA LEU A 181 0.64 -6.70 -16.82
C LEU A 181 -0.18 -7.90 -17.34
N ALA A 182 -0.16 -8.15 -18.64
CA ALA A 182 -0.53 -9.40 -19.26
C ALA A 182 0.55 -10.42 -18.86
N GLY A 183 0.61 -10.75 -17.57
CA GLY A 183 1.64 -11.61 -17.00
C GLY A 183 1.89 -11.42 -15.50
N VAL A 184 1.60 -10.24 -14.93
CA VAL A 184 1.41 -10.12 -13.47
C VAL A 184 -0.09 -10.11 -13.23
N THR A 185 -0.69 -11.26 -13.53
CA THR A 185 -1.79 -11.71 -12.70
C THR A 185 -1.30 -11.57 -11.27
N GLY A 186 -1.85 -10.62 -10.50
CA GLY A 186 -1.78 -10.71 -9.05
C GLY A 186 -2.07 -12.17 -8.74
N GLU A 187 -1.15 -12.83 -8.04
CA GLU A 187 -1.16 -14.28 -7.84
C GLU A 187 -2.60 -14.68 -7.58
N ALA A 188 -3.23 -15.33 -8.59
CA ALA A 188 -4.66 -15.59 -8.54
C ALA A 188 -4.88 -16.31 -7.22
N ALA A 189 -5.70 -15.70 -6.35
CA ALA A 189 -5.74 -16.02 -4.94
C ALA A 189 -5.56 -17.51 -4.72
N SER A 190 -4.39 -17.91 -4.24
CA SER A 190 -3.99 -19.32 -4.40
C SER A 190 -4.74 -20.20 -3.41
N THR A 191 -5.35 -19.59 -2.39
CA THR A 191 -6.07 -20.27 -1.32
C THR A 191 -7.31 -19.52 -0.84
N ALA A 192 -8.32 -20.26 -0.41
CA ALA A 192 -9.44 -19.78 0.39
C ALA A 192 -9.37 -20.39 1.80
N VAL A 193 -9.59 -19.56 2.81
CA VAL A 193 -9.61 -19.95 4.23
C VAL A 193 -11.05 -20.07 4.68
N ILE A 194 -11.41 -21.22 5.22
CA ILE A 194 -12.73 -21.49 5.79
C ILE A 194 -12.62 -21.41 7.31
N LYS A 195 -13.42 -20.52 7.90
CA LYS A 195 -13.57 -20.36 9.34
C LYS A 195 -14.97 -20.75 9.78
N VAL A 196 -15.05 -21.44 10.91
CA VAL A 196 -16.31 -21.77 11.60
C VAL A 196 -16.12 -21.32 13.05
N ASN A 197 -17.07 -20.56 13.59
CA ASN A 197 -16.97 -19.99 14.94
C ASN A 197 -15.69 -19.14 15.16
N GLY A 198 -15.16 -18.54 14.09
CA GLY A 198 -13.92 -17.75 14.11
C GLY A 198 -12.62 -18.56 14.04
N GLU A 199 -12.67 -19.89 14.19
CA GLU A 199 -11.51 -20.77 14.09
C GLU A 199 -11.29 -21.27 12.66
N VAL A 200 -10.03 -21.35 12.23
CA VAL A 200 -9.67 -21.84 10.88
C VAL A 200 -9.82 -23.36 10.85
N VAL A 201 -10.87 -23.83 10.20
CA VAL A 201 -11.15 -25.26 10.07
C VAL A 201 -10.42 -25.86 8.87
N LYS A 202 -10.29 -25.10 7.77
CA LYS A 202 -9.69 -25.62 6.55
C LYS A 202 -9.15 -24.52 5.64
N THR A 203 -8.07 -24.81 4.93
CA THR A 203 -7.54 -23.98 3.84
C THR A 203 -7.61 -24.77 2.55
N LEU A 204 -8.22 -24.21 1.51
CA LEU A 204 -8.38 -24.82 0.19
C LEU A 204 -7.51 -24.11 -0.81
N SER A 205 -6.74 -24.84 -1.62
CA SER A 205 -6.16 -24.24 -2.82
C SER A 205 -7.23 -24.02 -3.89
N LEU A 206 -7.26 -22.82 -4.50
CA LEU A 206 -8.15 -22.52 -5.63
C LEU A 206 -7.65 -23.12 -6.95
N LYS A 207 -6.44 -23.70 -6.98
CA LYS A 207 -5.86 -24.34 -8.17
C LYS A 207 -6.43 -25.74 -8.44
N GLU A 208 -6.98 -26.38 -7.42
CA GLU A 208 -7.52 -27.73 -7.50
C GLU A 208 -9.04 -27.68 -7.50
N GLU A 209 -9.66 -28.21 -8.56
CA GLU A 209 -11.11 -28.37 -8.59
C GLU A 209 -11.54 -29.44 -7.58
N LYS A 210 -12.41 -29.06 -6.65
CA LYS A 210 -12.91 -29.97 -5.64
C LYS A 210 -14.21 -29.48 -5.02
N THR A 211 -15.00 -30.44 -4.56
CA THR A 211 -16.20 -30.19 -3.76
C THR A 211 -16.02 -30.87 -2.42
N ILE A 212 -16.20 -30.12 -1.33
CA ILE A 212 -16.07 -30.64 0.02
C ILE A 212 -17.27 -30.28 0.89
N PRO A 213 -17.72 -31.20 1.77
CA PRO A 213 -18.67 -30.86 2.81
C PRO A 213 -17.96 -30.13 3.96
N VAL A 214 -18.62 -29.10 4.50
CA VAL A 214 -18.20 -28.35 5.69
C VAL A 214 -19.38 -28.32 6.66
N ARG A 215 -19.12 -28.47 7.97
CA ARG A 215 -20.14 -28.37 9.01
C ARG A 215 -19.88 -27.15 9.88
N GLY A 216 -20.93 -26.40 10.22
CA GLY A 216 -20.89 -25.30 11.18
C GLY A 216 -22.20 -25.18 11.93
N GLU A 217 -22.16 -25.12 13.27
CA GLU A 217 -23.33 -24.98 14.16
C GLU A 217 -24.58 -25.78 13.73
N GLY A 218 -24.42 -27.08 13.50
CA GLY A 218 -25.53 -27.97 13.12
C GLY A 218 -25.97 -27.89 11.64
N HIS A 219 -25.38 -26.98 10.87
CA HIS A 219 -25.60 -26.80 9.43
C HIS A 219 -24.51 -27.46 8.58
N THR A 220 -24.91 -27.96 7.41
CA THR A 220 -24.02 -28.56 6.43
C THR A 220 -23.97 -27.73 5.15
N TYR A 221 -22.75 -27.50 4.66
CA TYR A 221 -22.45 -26.71 3.48
C TYR A 221 -21.67 -27.56 2.47
N THR A 222 -22.02 -27.44 1.20
CA THR A 222 -21.26 -28.01 0.09
C THR A 222 -20.44 -26.91 -0.55
N VAL A 223 -19.15 -26.84 -0.22
CA VAL A 223 -18.22 -25.83 -0.78
C VAL A 223 -17.59 -26.38 -2.04
N GLU A 224 -17.64 -25.61 -3.11
CA GLU A 224 -17.16 -25.98 -4.44
C GLU A 224 -16.08 -25.00 -4.89
N VAL A 225 -14.96 -25.55 -5.34
CA VAL A 225 -13.86 -24.84 -6.00
C VAL A 225 -13.86 -25.25 -7.46
N GLN A 226 -13.98 -24.28 -8.36
CA GLN A 226 -13.99 -24.50 -9.81
C GLN A 226 -13.33 -23.31 -10.51
N SER A 227 -12.49 -23.57 -11.51
CA SER A 227 -11.87 -22.52 -12.35
C SER A 227 -11.19 -21.38 -11.58
N GLY A 228 -10.53 -21.65 -10.45
CA GLY A 228 -9.87 -20.62 -9.64
C GLY A 228 -10.82 -19.79 -8.75
N GLN A 229 -12.06 -20.23 -8.57
CA GLN A 229 -13.08 -19.56 -7.78
C GLN A 229 -13.68 -20.51 -6.75
N VAL A 230 -14.24 -19.98 -5.66
CA VAL A 230 -14.93 -20.77 -4.62
C VAL A 230 -16.36 -20.27 -4.43
N ARG A 231 -17.29 -21.18 -4.18
CA ARG A 231 -18.68 -20.87 -3.80
C ARG A 231 -19.20 -21.87 -2.78
N VAL A 232 -20.31 -21.51 -2.12
CA VAL A 232 -21.17 -22.50 -1.47
C VAL A 232 -22.22 -22.92 -2.50
N ARG A 233 -22.19 -24.19 -2.92
CA ARG A 233 -23.14 -24.74 -3.89
C ARG A 233 -24.50 -24.97 -3.25
N GLU A 234 -24.50 -25.55 -2.05
CA GLU A 234 -25.68 -25.89 -1.27
C GLU A 234 -25.42 -25.63 0.21
N ALA A 235 -26.45 -25.18 0.92
CA ALA A 235 -26.47 -25.01 2.37
C ALA A 235 -27.83 -25.51 2.88
N ASP A 236 -27.91 -25.99 4.13
CA ASP A 236 -29.17 -26.39 4.78
C ASP A 236 -29.73 -25.30 5.73
N CYS A 237 -29.13 -24.11 5.74
CA CYS A 237 -29.56 -22.99 6.59
C CYS A 237 -30.75 -22.21 5.98
N PRO A 238 -31.61 -21.57 6.79
CA PRO A 238 -32.83 -20.91 6.30
C PRO A 238 -32.55 -19.74 5.35
N ASP A 239 -31.49 -18.97 5.61
CA ASP A 239 -31.24 -17.71 4.90
C ASP A 239 -30.63 -17.89 3.50
N GLN A 240 -29.91 -19.00 3.28
CA GLN A 240 -29.26 -19.33 2.00
C GLN A 240 -28.33 -18.22 1.44
N VAL A 241 -27.96 -17.21 2.24
CA VAL A 241 -27.17 -16.04 1.78
C VAL A 241 -25.86 -16.48 1.16
N CYS A 242 -25.17 -17.41 1.82
CA CYS A 242 -23.89 -17.96 1.35
C CYS A 242 -24.00 -18.67 -0.01
N ALA A 243 -25.09 -19.39 -0.26
CA ALA A 243 -25.34 -20.06 -1.55
C ALA A 243 -25.72 -19.05 -2.65
N ARG A 244 -26.44 -17.98 -2.29
CA ARG A 244 -26.82 -16.90 -3.21
C ARG A 244 -25.66 -15.98 -3.59
N THR A 245 -24.59 -15.91 -2.79
CA THR A 245 -23.39 -15.11 -3.09
C THR A 245 -22.73 -15.54 -4.40
N GLY A 246 -22.79 -16.84 -4.75
CA GLY A 246 -22.15 -17.36 -5.95
C GLY A 246 -20.61 -17.46 -5.83
N PHE A 247 -19.93 -17.41 -6.97
CA PHE A 247 -18.48 -17.56 -7.04
C PHE A 247 -17.74 -16.30 -6.61
N ILE A 248 -16.76 -16.48 -5.71
CA ILE A 248 -15.77 -15.46 -5.35
C ILE A 248 -14.37 -15.94 -5.76
N SER A 249 -13.50 -15.01 -6.14
CA SER A 249 -12.15 -15.33 -6.66
C SER A 249 -11.10 -14.25 -6.40
N ARG A 250 -11.52 -13.05 -6.01
CA ARG A 250 -10.60 -11.95 -5.73
C ARG A 250 -10.17 -12.01 -4.26
N PRO A 251 -8.87 -11.79 -3.95
CA PRO A 251 -8.40 -11.59 -2.58
C PRO A 251 -9.31 -10.63 -1.81
N GLY A 252 -9.59 -10.95 -0.54
CA GLY A 252 -10.43 -10.14 0.34
C GLY A 252 -11.94 -10.40 0.22
N GLN A 253 -12.40 -11.00 -0.89
CA GLN A 253 -13.80 -11.40 -1.00
C GLN A 253 -14.13 -12.47 0.05
N SER A 254 -15.33 -12.37 0.61
CA SER A 254 -15.83 -13.33 1.59
C SER A 254 -17.26 -13.79 1.30
N ILE A 255 -17.52 -15.06 1.63
CA ILE A 255 -18.86 -15.63 1.74
C ILE A 255 -19.14 -15.82 3.23
N VAL A 256 -20.25 -15.28 3.70
CA VAL A 256 -20.63 -15.32 5.12
C VAL A 256 -21.98 -16.02 5.28
N CYS A 257 -22.07 -16.92 6.24
CA CYS A 257 -23.32 -17.48 6.73
C CYS A 257 -23.47 -17.13 8.20
N VAL A 258 -24.48 -16.32 8.53
CA VAL A 258 -24.74 -15.87 9.90
C VAL A 258 -25.27 -17.02 10.78
N PRO A 259 -26.31 -17.80 10.39
CA PRO A 259 -26.84 -18.85 11.25
C PRO A 259 -25.86 -19.95 11.62
N GLY A 260 -24.99 -20.36 10.70
CA GLY A 260 -23.99 -21.42 10.95
C GLY A 260 -22.56 -20.92 11.15
N HIS A 261 -22.39 -19.62 11.42
CA HIS A 261 -21.10 -18.99 11.75
C HIS A 261 -19.94 -19.34 10.78
N LEU A 262 -20.25 -19.53 9.50
CA LEU A 262 -19.30 -19.88 8.45
C LEU A 262 -18.80 -18.62 7.76
N VAL A 263 -17.48 -18.49 7.62
CA VAL A 263 -16.84 -17.45 6.80
C VAL A 263 -15.82 -18.10 5.88
N ILE A 264 -15.98 -17.92 4.57
CA ILE A 264 -14.99 -18.33 3.56
C ILE A 264 -14.35 -17.06 3.02
N THR A 265 -13.02 -16.91 3.15
CA THR A 265 -12.30 -15.72 2.69
C THR A 265 -11.24 -16.13 1.68
N VAL A 266 -11.19 -15.45 0.54
CA VAL A 266 -10.17 -15.66 -0.47
C VAL A 266 -8.88 -14.94 -0.04
N ALA A 267 -7.80 -15.69 0.21
CA ALA A 267 -6.55 -15.15 0.71
C ALA A 267 -5.66 -14.65 -0.45
N GLY A 268 -5.13 -13.43 -0.33
CA GLY A 268 -4.12 -12.88 -1.24
C GLY A 268 -2.78 -12.70 -0.53
N THR A 269 -1.69 -12.82 -1.28
CA THR A 269 -0.31 -12.63 -0.79
C THR A 269 0.01 -11.19 -0.40
N ASP A 270 -0.88 -10.22 -0.67
CA ASP A 270 -0.71 -8.80 -0.35
C ASP A 270 -1.96 -8.17 0.33
N SER A 271 -2.77 -8.95 1.05
CA SER A 271 -4.05 -8.45 1.59
C SER A 271 -3.93 -7.53 2.82
N GLY A 272 -2.76 -7.42 3.45
CA GLY A 272 -2.58 -6.54 4.61
C GLY A 272 -2.74 -5.04 4.32
N GLU A 273 -2.50 -4.59 3.09
CA GLU A 273 -2.60 -3.16 2.72
C GLU A 273 -3.93 -2.80 2.01
N LEU A 274 -4.65 -3.77 1.46
CA LEU A 274 -5.83 -3.54 0.61
C LEU A 274 -7.16 -4.00 1.23
N ASP A 275 -7.18 -4.99 2.14
CA ASP A 275 -8.43 -5.46 2.79
C ASP A 275 -9.10 -4.41 3.67
N GLY A 276 -8.38 -3.35 4.06
CA GLY A 276 -9.04 -2.25 4.73
C GLY A 276 -9.79 -1.32 3.77
N MET A 277 -9.34 -1.18 2.50
CA MET A 277 -9.69 -0.02 1.64
C MET A 277 -11.15 -0.01 1.19
N LEU A 278 -11.88 -1.09 1.42
CA LEU A 278 -13.29 -1.20 1.11
C LEU A 278 -13.99 -1.87 2.30
N PRO A 279 -15.04 -1.27 2.87
CA PRO A 279 -15.92 -1.95 3.82
C PRO A 279 -16.70 -3.09 3.16
#